data_AF-A0A2R4PI81-F1
#
_entry.id   AF-A0A2R4PI81-F1
#
_cell.length_a   1.000
_cell.length_b   1.000
_cell.length_c   1.000
_cell.angle_alpha   90.00
_cell.angle_beta   90.00
_cell.angle_gamma   90.00
#
_symmetry.space_group_name_H-M   'P 1'
#
loop_
_entity.id
_entity.type
_entity.pdbx_description
1 polymer ?
#
loop_
_entity_poly.entity_id
_entity_poly.type
_entity_poly.pdbx_seq_one_letter_code
_entity_poly.pdbx_strand_id
1 'polypeptide(L)'
;MSKKEVNKAISILNKSIINDIIIKIENLDIDDKDKQLIKDTITSYKQKPKRKAPKIPLEKQCREMTKKGEKCTVPKCYKGVCWAHMNKDEREKYRSMKKVTEV
;
A
#
# COMPACT_ATOMS: atom_id res chain seq x y z
N MET A 1 -9.42 29.89 -3.67
CA MET A 1 -8.66 29.11 -4.66
C MET A 1 -9.42 27.84 -5.01
N SER A 2 -9.71 27.64 -6.29
CA SER A 2 -10.31 26.43 -6.83
C SER A 2 -9.35 25.24 -6.73
N LYS A 3 -9.89 24.01 -6.69
CA LYS A 3 -9.07 22.78 -6.74
C LYS A 3 -8.12 22.75 -7.94
N LYS A 4 -8.52 23.37 -9.06
CA LYS A 4 -7.73 23.46 -10.29
C LYS A 4 -6.48 24.34 -10.10
N GLU A 5 -6.62 25.47 -9.41
CA GLU A 5 -5.51 26.38 -9.11
C GLU A 5 -4.50 25.75 -8.14
N VAL A 6 -4.99 25.07 -7.10
CA VAL A 6 -4.15 24.33 -6.13
C VAL A 6 -3.34 23.23 -6.84
N ASN A 7 -3.97 22.45 -7.71
CA ASN A 7 -3.28 21.41 -8.48
C ASN A 7 -2.22 21.98 -9.43
N LYS A 8 -2.47 23.15 -10.03
CA LYS A 8 -1.49 23.83 -10.89
C LYS A 8 -0.27 24.28 -10.08
N ALA A 9 -0.49 24.88 -8.90
CA ALA A 9 0.58 25.29 -8.00
C ALA A 9 1.45 24.10 -7.54
N ILE A 10 0.81 23.00 -7.13
CA ILE A 10 1.52 21.76 -6.75
C ILE A 10 2.34 21.21 -7.91
N SER A 11 1.82 21.22 -9.13
CA SER A 11 2.55 20.77 -10.32
C SER A 11 3.80 21.61 -10.60
N ILE A 12 3.71 22.93 -10.43
CA ILE A 12 4.86 23.84 -10.59
C ILE A 12 5.92 23.56 -9.52
N LEU A 13 5.51 23.41 -8.25
CA LEU A 13 6.41 23.08 -7.15
C LEU A 13 7.13 21.75 -7.39
N ASN A 14 6.40 20.71 -7.80
CA ASN A 14 6.99 19.41 -8.11
C ASN A 14 8.05 19.50 -9.21
N LYS A 15 7.80 20.28 -10.28
CA LYS A 15 8.78 20.50 -11.35
C LYS A 15 10.03 21.22 -10.83
N SER A 16 9.86 22.25 -10.00
CA SER A 16 10.99 22.97 -9.40
C SER A 16 11.86 22.05 -8.56
N ILE A 17 11.24 21.24 -7.70
CA ILE A 17 11.95 20.30 -6.83
C ILE A 17 12.69 19.23 -7.65
N ILE A 18 12.06 18.69 -8.68
CA ILE A 18 12.70 17.70 -9.57
C ILE A 18 13.92 18.31 -10.26
N ASN A 19 13.82 19.54 -10.77
CA ASN A 19 14.95 20.22 -11.41
C ASN A 19 16.10 20.46 -10.43
N ASP A 20 15.82 20.89 -9.20
CA ASP A 20 16.86 21.08 -8.18
C ASP A 20 17.58 19.77 -7.85
N ILE A 21 16.85 18.65 -7.82
CA ILE A 21 17.44 17.33 -7.60
C ILE A 21 18.33 16.93 -8.79
N ILE A 22 17.89 17.17 -10.03
CA ILE A 22 18.68 16.90 -11.23
C ILE A 22 20.00 17.68 -11.22
N ILE A 23 19.96 18.97 -10.88
CA ILE A 23 21.16 19.81 -10.77
C ILE A 23 22.11 19.28 -9.69
N LYS A 24 21.59 18.84 -8.55
CA LYS A 24 22.40 18.24 -7.49
C LYS A 24 23.07 16.94 -7.95
N ILE A 25 22.38 16.13 -8.75
CA ILE A 25 22.94 14.87 -9.31
C ILE A 25 24.05 15.14 -10.32
N GLU A 26 23.94 16.20 -11.12
CA GLU A 26 24.99 16.58 -12.08
C GLU A 26 26.33 16.87 -11.38
N ASN A 27 26.25 17.47 -10.19
CA ASN A 27 27.41 17.81 -9.36
C ASN A 27 27.93 16.65 -8.50
N LEU A 28 27.32 15.46 -8.55
CA LEU A 28 27.83 14.28 -7.84
C LEU A 28 29.02 13.67 -8.59
N ASP A 29 30.00 13.19 -7.84
CA ASP A 29 31.16 12.46 -8.36
C ASP A 29 30.82 10.97 -8.55
N ILE A 30 29.99 10.71 -9.57
CA ILE A 30 29.53 9.38 -9.98
C ILE A 30 29.63 9.27 -11.50
N ASP A 31 29.63 8.03 -12.01
CA ASP A 31 29.70 7.77 -13.45
C ASP A 31 28.50 8.38 -14.20
N ASP A 32 28.74 8.90 -15.41
CA ASP A 32 27.71 9.54 -16.22
C ASP A 32 26.56 8.59 -16.58
N LYS A 33 26.85 7.29 -16.71
CA LYS A 33 25.83 6.26 -16.91
C LYS A 33 24.90 6.16 -15.71
N ASP A 34 25.46 6.21 -14.50
CA ASP A 34 24.68 6.17 -13.26
C ASP A 34 23.90 7.46 -13.05
N LYS A 35 24.47 8.63 -13.39
CA LYS A 35 23.74 9.91 -13.41
C LYS A 35 22.51 9.84 -14.30
N GLN A 36 22.67 9.31 -15.51
CA GLN A 36 21.56 9.21 -16.46
C GLN A 36 20.48 8.25 -15.95
N LEU A 37 20.86 7.09 -15.41
CA LEU A 37 19.92 6.13 -14.82
C LEU A 37 19.08 6.76 -13.69
N ILE A 38 19.72 7.54 -12.81
CA ILE A 38 19.05 8.21 -11.70
C ILE A 38 18.10 9.29 -12.23
N LYS A 39 18.52 10.11 -13.20
CA LYS A 39 17.67 11.14 -13.83
C LYS A 39 16.43 10.52 -14.48
N ASP A 40 16.60 9.43 -15.21
CA ASP A 40 15.49 8.73 -15.87
C ASP A 40 14.54 8.13 -14.83
N THR A 41 15.07 7.58 -13.74
CA THR A 41 14.27 7.02 -12.64
C THR A 41 13.43 8.09 -11.95
N ILE A 42 14.01 9.26 -11.66
CA ILE A 42 13.29 10.38 -11.02
C ILE A 42 12.22 10.94 -11.93
N THR A 43 12.54 11.14 -13.22
CA THR A 43 11.62 11.73 -14.20
C THR A 43 10.46 10.79 -14.53
N SER A 44 10.72 9.49 -14.57
CA SER A 44 9.70 8.46 -14.83
C SER A 44 8.93 8.02 -13.58
N TYR A 45 9.33 8.47 -12.39
CA TYR A 45 8.68 8.09 -11.13
C TYR A 45 7.22 8.56 -11.11
N LYS A 46 6.31 7.61 -11.36
CA LYS A 46 4.87 7.80 -11.17
C LYS A 46 4.47 6.99 -9.94
N GLN A 47 3.99 7.68 -8.91
CA GLN A 47 3.44 7.02 -7.74
C GLN A 47 2.27 6.15 -8.20
N LYS A 48 2.44 4.82 -8.17
CA LYS A 48 1.37 3.90 -8.55
C LYS A 48 0.21 4.08 -7.57
N PRO A 49 -1.04 4.20 -8.05
CA PRO A 49 -2.17 4.30 -7.14
C PRO A 49 -2.24 3.06 -6.25
N LYS A 50 -2.41 3.26 -4.94
CA LYS A 50 -2.62 2.16 -4.00
C LYS A 50 -3.88 1.40 -4.42
N ARG A 51 -3.78 0.09 -4.66
CA ARG A 51 -4.94 -0.74 -5.02
C ARG A 51 -6.03 -0.55 -3.96
N LYS A 52 -7.24 -0.20 -4.40
CA LYS A 52 -8.41 -0.21 -3.51
C LYS A 52 -8.77 -1.66 -3.24
N ALA A 53 -9.00 -2.00 -1.97
CA ALA A 53 -9.50 -3.33 -1.63
C ALA A 53 -10.87 -3.55 -2.31
N PRO A 54 -11.16 -4.76 -2.79
CA PRO A 54 -12.47 -5.08 -3.33
C PRO A 54 -13.53 -4.88 -2.24
N LYS A 55 -14.64 -4.22 -2.59
CA LYS A 55 -15.78 -4.10 -1.69
C LYS A 55 -16.53 -5.42 -1.65
N ILE A 56 -16.53 -6.09 -0.50
CA ILE A 56 -17.32 -7.30 -0.29
C ILE A 56 -18.77 -6.85 -0.01
N PRO A 57 -19.78 -7.35 -0.73
CA PRO A 57 -21.18 -7.07 -0.41
C PRO A 57 -21.56 -7.50 1.02
N LEU A 58 -22.42 -6.75 1.71
CA LEU A 58 -22.75 -6.97 3.13
C LEU A 58 -23.30 -8.38 3.39
N GLU A 59 -24.06 -8.92 2.45
CA GLU A 59 -24.63 -10.28 2.52
C GLU A 59 -23.56 -11.38 2.45
N LYS A 60 -22.38 -11.07 1.90
CA LYS A 60 -21.23 -11.98 1.80
C LYS A 60 -20.18 -11.75 2.89
N GLN A 61 -20.37 -10.75 3.76
CA GLN A 61 -19.48 -10.48 4.89
C GLN A 61 -19.82 -11.38 6.09
N CYS A 62 -18.82 -11.62 6.93
CA CYS A 62 -19.02 -12.20 8.25
C CYS A 62 -19.89 -11.26 9.09
N ARG A 63 -20.90 -11.79 9.78
CA ARG A 63 -21.86 -11.00 10.59
C ARG A 63 -21.49 -10.89 12.07
N GLU A 64 -20.47 -11.63 12.49
CA GLU A 64 -20.04 -11.68 13.88
C GLU A 64 -19.14 -10.50 14.24
N MET A 65 -19.15 -10.16 15.52
CA MET A 65 -18.31 -9.10 16.09
C MET A 65 -16.92 -9.64 16.38
N THR A 66 -15.89 -8.83 16.12
CA THR A 66 -14.52 -9.14 16.55
C THR A 66 -14.42 -9.10 18.07
N LYS A 67 -13.39 -9.74 18.62
CA LYS A 67 -13.08 -9.67 20.07
C LYS A 67 -12.78 -8.25 20.58
N LYS A 68 -12.59 -7.29 19.66
CA LYS A 68 -12.43 -5.86 19.97
C LYS A 68 -13.75 -5.08 19.94
N GLY A 69 -14.88 -5.74 19.68
CA GLY A 69 -16.20 -5.11 19.60
C GLY A 69 -16.48 -4.43 18.25
N GLU A 70 -15.72 -4.73 17.20
CA GLU A 70 -15.94 -4.15 15.86
C GLU A 70 -16.69 -5.13 14.95
N LYS A 71 -17.42 -4.64 13.93
CA LYS A 71 -18.03 -5.51 12.92
C LYS A 71 -16.95 -6.15 12.04
N CYS A 72 -17.06 -7.44 11.79
CA CYS A 72 -16.16 -8.13 10.87
C CYS A 72 -16.42 -7.70 9.42
N THR A 73 -15.37 -7.33 8.68
CA THR A 73 -15.46 -6.86 7.28
C THR A 73 -14.93 -7.87 6.26
N VAL A 74 -14.53 -9.06 6.71
CA VAL A 74 -13.99 -10.11 5.82
C VAL A 74 -15.12 -10.98 5.23
N PRO A 75 -14.86 -11.75 4.17
CA PRO A 75 -15.84 -12.67 3.61
C PRO A 75 -16.29 -13.71 4.63
N LYS A 76 -17.55 -14.13 4.53
CA LYS A 76 -18.12 -15.19 5.38
C LYS A 76 -17.30 -16.48 5.21
N CYS A 77 -16.68 -16.94 6.28
CA CYS A 77 -15.91 -18.18 6.27
C CYS A 77 -16.87 -19.39 6.27
N TYR A 78 -16.64 -20.35 5.36
CA TYR A 78 -17.48 -21.55 5.25
C TYR A 78 -17.30 -22.51 6.45
N LYS A 79 -16.11 -22.53 7.07
CA LYS A 79 -15.73 -23.48 8.13
C LYS A 79 -15.86 -22.91 9.55
N GLY A 80 -16.69 -21.88 9.76
CA GLY A 80 -16.96 -21.32 11.10
C GLY A 80 -15.82 -20.59 11.80
N VAL A 81 -14.60 -20.61 11.24
CA VAL A 81 -13.42 -19.96 11.83
C VAL A 81 -13.04 -18.73 11.01
N CYS A 82 -13.35 -17.56 11.55
CA CYS A 82 -12.98 -16.29 10.93
C CYS A 82 -11.64 -15.79 11.46
N TRP A 83 -10.65 -15.64 10.58
CA TRP A 83 -9.31 -15.19 10.96
C TRP A 83 -9.30 -13.78 11.57
N ALA A 84 -10.31 -12.97 11.28
CA ALA A 84 -10.48 -11.62 11.83
C ALA A 84 -10.93 -11.60 13.30
N HIS A 85 -11.49 -12.69 13.82
CA HIS A 85 -11.87 -12.78 15.24
C HIS A 85 -10.76 -13.34 16.13
N MET A 86 -9.72 -13.91 15.51
CA MET A 86 -8.58 -14.42 16.24
C MET A 86 -7.70 -13.27 16.76
N ASN A 87 -7.31 -13.37 18.02
CA ASN A 87 -6.22 -12.55 18.56
C ASN A 87 -4.87 -13.00 17.96
N LYS A 88 -3.78 -12.28 18.26
CA LYS A 88 -2.46 -12.57 17.67
C LYS A 88 -2.02 -14.00 17.98
N ASP A 89 -2.16 -14.43 19.23
CA ASP A 89 -1.71 -15.73 19.72
C ASP A 89 -2.52 -16.88 19.09
N GLU A 90 -3.82 -16.71 18.92
CA GLU A 90 -4.69 -17.68 18.24
C GLU A 90 -4.34 -17.82 16.76
N ARG A 91 -3.98 -16.72 16.09
CA ARG A 91 -3.51 -16.78 14.69
C ARG A 91 -2.19 -17.51 14.58
N GLU A 92 -1.28 -17.31 15.51
CA GLU A 92 0.01 -18.02 15.54
C GLU A 92 -0.17 -19.52 15.80
N LYS A 93 -1.03 -19.89 16.75
CA LYS A 93 -1.42 -21.29 16.99
C LYS A 93 -2.05 -21.94 15.76
N TYR A 94 -3.02 -21.27 15.13
CA TYR A 94 -3.69 -21.76 13.92
C TYR A 94 -2.71 -21.96 12.75
N ARG A 95 -1.76 -21.03 12.55
CA ARG A 95 -0.69 -21.17 11.55
C ARG A 95 0.23 -22.36 11.84
N SER A 96 0.53 -22.60 13.11
CA SER A 96 1.40 -23.72 13.52
C SER A 96 0.71 -25.07 13.32
N MET A 97 -0.60 -25.15 13.57
CA MET A 97 -1.39 -26.37 13.34
C MET A 97 -1.46 -26.75 11.85
N LYS A 98 -1.63 -25.77 10.95
CA LYS A 98 -1.68 -26.03 9.50
C LYS A 98 -0.39 -26.64 8.93
N LYS A 99 0.77 -26.31 9.50
CA LYS A 99 2.06 -26.89 9.08
C LYS A 99 2.21 -28.38 9.38
N VAL A 100 1.41 -28.91 10.32
CA VAL A 100 1.49 -30.33 10.74
C VAL A 100 0.58 -31.23 9.89
N THR A 101 -0.46 -30.67 9.28
CA THR A 101 -1.44 -31.41 8.46
C THR A 101 -1.12 -31.51 6.98
N GLU A 102 0.00 -30.96 6.51
CA GLU A 102 0.47 -31.02 5.12
C GLU A 102 1.68 -31.97 4.96
N VAL A 103 1.72 -33.07 5.73
CA VAL A 103 2.63 -34.22 5.53
C VAL A 103 1.79 -35.43 5.15
#